data_AF-A0A401QIL0-F1
#
_entry.id   AF-A0A401QIL0-F1
#
_cell.length_a   1.000
_cell.length_b   1.000
_cell.length_c   1.000
_cell.angle_alpha   90.00
_cell.angle_beta   90.00
_cell.angle_gamma   90.00
#
_symmetry.space_group_name_H-M   'P 1'
#
loop_
_entity.id
_entity.type
_entity.pdbx_description
1 polymer ?
#
loop_
_entity_poly.entity_id
_entity_poly.type
_entity_poly.pdbx_seq_one_letter_code
_entity_poly.pdbx_strand_id
1 'polypeptide(L)' 'MDAGLKPEMEARTPEVKEIFKYWLRCFKAYLDSSETPILGPRKLRLLHARVSHRISATLEKATTYEEAVEILCKR' A
#
# COMPACT_ATOMS: atom_id res chain seq x y z
N MET A 1 2.03 26.62 6.17
CA MET A 1 2.03 25.33 6.89
C MET A 1 2.47 24.30 5.88
N ASP A 2 3.67 23.78 6.04
CA ASP A 2 4.19 22.70 5.20
C ASP A 2 3.36 21.46 5.53
N ALA A 3 2.35 21.18 4.70
CA ALA A 3 1.57 19.97 4.78
C ALA A 3 2.49 18.85 4.33
N GLY A 4 3.32 18.38 5.26
CA GLY A 4 4.31 17.34 5.02
C GLY A 4 3.69 16.24 4.18
N LEU A 5 4.34 15.94 3.05
CA LEU A 5 3.92 15.00 2.03
C LEU A 5 3.47 13.66 2.66
N LYS A 6 2.20 13.56 3.03
CA LYS A 6 1.47 12.30 2.96
C LYS A 6 0.93 12.26 1.55
N PRO A 7 1.42 11.40 0.66
CA PRO A 7 0.71 11.12 -0.56
C PRO A 7 -0.55 10.38 -0.13
N GLU A 8 -1.61 11.12 0.17
CA GLU A 8 -2.95 10.58 0.26
C GLU A 8 -3.33 10.15 -1.15
N MET A 9 -2.83 8.98 -1.58
CA MET A 9 -3.12 8.41 -2.89
C MET A 9 -4.55 7.92 -2.90
N GLU A 10 -5.48 8.86 -3.03
CA GLU A 10 -6.89 8.59 -3.15
C GLU A 10 -7.20 8.29 -4.61
N ALA A 11 -7.44 7.02 -4.94
CA ALA A 11 -7.79 6.55 -6.28
C ALA A 11 -9.18 7.05 -6.75
N ARG A 12 -9.32 8.37 -6.98
CA ARG A 12 -10.56 9.00 -7.46
C ARG A 12 -10.69 9.00 -8.98
N THR A 13 -9.59 9.12 -9.72
CA THR A 13 -9.60 9.11 -11.20
C THR A 13 -8.86 7.90 -11.76
N PRO A 14 -9.12 7.49 -13.01
CA PRO A 14 -8.38 6.40 -13.66
C PRO A 14 -6.87 6.58 -13.62
N GLU A 15 -6.39 7.81 -13.77
CA GLU A 15 -4.96 8.16 -13.70
C GLU A 15 -4.43 7.90 -12.29
N VAL A 16 -5.17 8.29 -11.24
CA VAL A 16 -4.74 8.04 -9.86
C VAL A 16 -4.78 6.55 -9.52
N LYS A 17 -5.68 5.76 -10.12
CA LYS A 17 -5.67 4.29 -10.00
C LYS A 17 -4.40 3.69 -10.61
N GLU A 18 -4.00 4.10 -11.80
CA GLU A 18 -2.79 3.58 -12.44
C GLU A 18 -1.52 4.01 -11.69
N ILE A 19 -1.46 5.26 -11.20
CA ILE A 19 -0.40 5.72 -10.30
C ILE A 19 -0.37 4.88 -9.03
N PHE A 20 -1.53 4.51 -8.48
CA PHE A 20 -1.61 3.64 -7.31
C PHE A 20 -1.12 2.22 -7.55
N LYS A 21 -1.48 1.61 -8.68
CA LYS A 21 -0.95 0.30 -9.07
C LYS A 21 0.56 0.36 -9.28
N TYR A 22 1.06 1.42 -9.91
CA TYR A 22 2.50 1.61 -10.10
C TYR A 22 3.22 1.73 -8.76
N TRP A 23 2.73 2.59 -7.86
CA TRP A 23 3.27 2.72 -6.51
C TRP A 23 3.28 1.40 -5.74
N LEU A 24 2.19 0.62 -5.82
CA LEU A 24 2.11 -0.68 -5.13
C LEU A 24 3.15 -1.67 -5.65
N ARG A 25 3.43 -1.66 -6.97
CA ARG A 25 4.52 -2.46 -7.58
C ARG A 25 5.89 -2.02 -7.05
N CYS A 26 6.15 -0.71 -7.00
CA CYS A 26 7.39 -0.18 -6.44
C CYS A 26 7.54 -0.51 -4.95
N PHE A 27 6.47 -0.41 -4.18
CA PHE A 27 6.45 -0.74 -2.76
C PHE A 27 6.77 -2.23 -2.52
N LYS A 28 6.17 -3.13 -3.32
CA LYS A 28 6.50 -4.55 -3.27
C LYS A 28 7.97 -4.80 -3.59
N ALA A 29 8.47 -4.22 -4.68
CA ALA A 29 9.89 -4.36 -5.07
C ALA A 29 10.84 -3.84 -3.98
N TYR A 30 10.51 -2.72 -3.33
CA TYR A 30 11.29 -2.17 -2.22
C TYR A 30 11.35 -3.11 -1.02
N LEU A 31 10.23 -3.71 -0.64
CA LEU A 31 10.20 -4.68 0.47
C LEU A 31 11.00 -5.95 0.11
N ASP A 32 10.94 -6.39 -1.14
CA ASP A 32 11.62 -7.57 -1.63
C ASP A 32 13.13 -7.34 -1.86
N SER A 33 13.56 -6.09 -2.06
CA SER A 33 14.98 -5.72 -2.18
C SER A 33 15.70 -5.56 -0.83
N SER A 34 14.99 -5.71 0.29
CA SER A 34 15.59 -5.58 1.63
C SER A 34 16.60 -6.70 1.89
N GLU A 35 17.82 -6.34 2.30
CA GLU A 35 18.88 -7.30 2.66
C GLU A 35 18.41 -8.29 3.74
N THR A 36 17.62 -7.81 4.70
CA THR A 36 16.93 -8.66 5.67
C THR A 36 15.50 -8.95 5.21
N PRO A 37 15.09 -10.23 5.10
CA PRO A 37 13.73 -10.58 4.75
C PRO A 37 12.70 -9.97 5.70
N ILE A 38 11.75 -9.22 5.15
CA ILE A 38 10.64 -8.64 5.90
C ILE A 38 9.50 -9.66 5.94
N LEU A 39 9.12 -10.13 7.13
CA LEU A 39 8.05 -11.12 7.27
C LEU A 39 6.66 -10.53 6.96
N GLY A 40 5.73 -11.38 6.53
CA GLY A 40 4.36 -11.01 6.12
C GLY A 40 3.63 -10.06 7.08
N PRO A 41 3.54 -10.34 8.40
CA PRO A 41 2.88 -9.44 9.35
C PRO A 41 3.54 -8.05 9.45
N ARG A 42 4.86 -7.97 9.20
CA ARG A 42 5.57 -6.68 9.15
C ARG A 42 5.33 -5.97 7.82
N LYS A 43 5.33 -6.69 6.68
CA LYS A 43 4.94 -6.11 5.37
C LYS A 43 3.52 -5.51 5.42
N LEU A 44 2.56 -6.22 6.03
CA LEU A 44 1.19 -5.73 6.18
C LEU A 44 1.11 -4.45 7.03
N ARG A 45 1.77 -4.41 8.20
CA ARG A 45 1.83 -3.19 9.02
C ARG A 45 2.47 -2.01 8.30
N LEU A 46 3.55 -2.26 7.54
CA LEU A 46 4.19 -1.22 6.73
C LEU A 46 3.26 -0.70 5.63
N LEU A 47 2.48 -1.57 5.00
CA LEU A 47 1.47 -1.19 4.03
C LEU A 47 0.41 -0.26 4.66
N HIS A 48 -0.17 -0.65 5.80
CA HIS A 48 -1.14 0.18 6.54
C HIS A 48 -0.59 1.56 6.91
N ALA A 49 0.69 1.66 7.29
CA ALA A 49 1.33 2.92 7.63
C ALA A 49 1.58 3.86 6.44
N ARG A 50 1.61 3.33 5.22
CA ARG A 50 1.94 4.07 4.00
C ARG A 50 0.73 4.46 3.15
N VAL A 51 -0.39 3.79 3.33
CA VAL A 51 -1.65 4.11 2.62
C VAL A 51 -2.50 5.08 3.44
N SER A 52 -3.47 5.74 2.79
CA SER A 52 -4.42 6.60 3.49
C SER A 52 -5.28 5.81 4.47
N HIS A 53 -5.83 6.48 5.49
CA HIS A 53 -6.76 5.87 6.44
C HIS A 53 -7.93 5.14 5.74
N ARG A 54 -8.46 5.74 4.66
CA ARG A 54 -9.55 5.14 3.88
C ARG A 54 -9.14 3.84 3.19
N ILE A 55 -7.94 3.76 2.64
CA ILE A 55 -7.42 2.53 2.04
C ILE A 55 -7.12 1.50 3.13
N SER A 56 -6.50 1.94 4.23
CA SER A 56 -6.25 1.10 5.40
C SER A 56 -7.52 0.45 5.93
N ALA A 57 -8.63 1.18 6.02
CA ALA A 57 -9.93 0.64 6.42
C ALA A 57 -10.45 -0.44 5.46
N THR A 58 -10.18 -0.32 4.15
CA THR A 58 -10.55 -1.38 3.19
C THR A 58 -9.70 -2.65 3.31
N LEU A 59 -8.56 -2.57 4.00
CA LEU A 59 -7.66 -3.70 4.26
C LEU A 59 -7.91 -4.35 5.62
N GLU A 60 -8.85 -3.86 6.42
CA GLU A 60 -9.09 -4.33 7.79
C GLU A 60 -9.39 -5.84 7.88
N LYS A 61 -9.98 -6.40 6.82
CA LYS A 61 -10.28 -7.84 6.71
C LYS A 61 -9.11 -8.68 6.21
N ALA A 62 -8.04 -8.07 5.71
CA ALA A 62 -6.85 -8.78 5.26
C ALA A 62 -6.03 -9.22 6.46
N THR A 63 -5.78 -10.52 6.58
CA THR A 63 -4.95 -11.09 7.65
C THR A 63 -3.49 -11.23 7.22
N THR A 64 -3.24 -11.22 5.91
CA THR A 64 -1.90 -11.31 5.31
C THR A 64 -1.59 -10.15 4.38
N TYR A 65 -0.31 -9.94 4.09
CA TYR A 65 0.14 -8.94 3.13
C TYR A 65 -0.34 -9.27 1.71
N GLU A 66 -0.31 -10.55 1.35
CA GLU A 66 -0.72 -11.06 0.05
C GLU A 66 -2.21 -10.83 -0.21
N GLU A 67 -3.07 -11.12 0.76
CA GLU A 67 -4.51 -10.79 0.71
C GLU A 67 -4.74 -9.28 0.54
N ALA A 68 -4.00 -8.47 1.31
CA ALA A 68 -4.12 -7.01 1.21
C ALA A 68 -3.75 -6.51 -0.19
N VAL A 69 -2.65 -7.01 -0.77
CA VAL A 69 -2.25 -6.66 -2.14
C VAL A 69 -3.29 -7.11 -3.16
N GLU A 70 -3.89 -8.29 -3.00
CA GLU A 70 -4.93 -8.78 -3.90
C GLU A 70 -6.17 -7.89 -3.87
N ILE A 71 -6.61 -7.46 -2.68
CA ILE A 71 -7.71 -6.51 -2.49
C ILE A 71 -7.40 -5.19 -3.19
N LEU A 72 -6.18 -4.68 -3.06
CA LEU A 72 -5.76 -3.43 -3.71
C LEU A 72 -5.67 -3.54 -5.24
N CYS A 73 -5.25 -4.68 -5.77
CA CYS A 73 -5.13 -4.90 -7.22
C CYS A 73 -6.49 -5.03 -7.92
N LYS A 74 -7.52 -5.50 -7.22
CA LYS A 74 -8.90 -5.63 -7.75
C LYS A 74 -9.68 -4.31 -7.82
N ARG A 75 -9.10 -3.21 -7.33
CA ARG A 75 -9.74 -1.90 -7.21
C ARG A 75 -9.39 -0.95 -8.36
#